data_AF-A0A9J7BVT2-F1
#
_entry.id   AF-A0A9J7BVT2-F1
#
_cell.length_a   1.000
_cell.length_b   1.000
_cell.length_c   1.000
_cell.angle_alpha   90.00
_cell.angle_beta   90.00
_cell.angle_gamma   90.00
#
_symmetry.space_group_name_H-M   'P 1'
#
loop_
_entity.id
_entity.type
_entity.pdbx_description
1 polymer ?
#
loop_
_entity_poly.entity_id
_entity_poly.type
_entity_poly.pdbx_seq_one_letter_code
_entity_poly.pdbx_strand_id
1 'polypeptide(L)'
;MFDGRETLKPLNNAATFDANLKYDLMDQASSAVTGHAQGQPPTEQQLAEIVEFEMALTTAQARDNQAGSLQKHGATGGPLDLAGQQYYPGANDVLGGDPTGAKFSPNVFSLYAKWKKPGVNGRRYDGRDDWEDRERNSAREDIAAGEVLFNTHPLTITNVRGLNDNVSLGSPASFSGTCTTCHDSPNVGNHSTALPLDIATSRLAGYESDTAIVASLRQLSAPDLPVFEITGCPDPANPGKTITYYTSDPGKGLVTGQCADVNRGKGPILRGLAARAPYFHNGAAANLDELVNFYNERFQMNLTHKEKQQLVAFLNAL
;
A
#
# COMPACT_ATOMS: atom_id res chain seq x y z
N MET A 1 -0.45 -3.42 -22.76
CA MET A 1 -0.71 -4.84 -23.08
C MET A 1 -1.91 -5.21 -22.23
N PHE A 2 -3.07 -5.40 -22.83
CA PHE A 2 -4.30 -5.89 -22.18
C PHE A 2 -4.20 -7.40 -22.26
N ASP A 3 -3.60 -7.99 -21.24
CA ASP A 3 -2.95 -9.30 -21.33
C ASP A 3 -3.62 -10.37 -20.47
N GLY A 4 -4.94 -10.24 -20.30
CA GLY A 4 -5.76 -11.14 -19.49
C GLY A 4 -5.78 -10.78 -18.01
N ARG A 5 -5.06 -9.73 -17.58
CA ARG A 5 -5.03 -9.26 -16.18
C ARG A 5 -6.22 -8.37 -15.81
N GLU A 6 -7.23 -8.29 -16.67
CA GLU A 6 -8.46 -7.55 -16.42
C GLU A 6 -9.31 -8.26 -15.34
N THR A 7 -9.78 -7.49 -14.36
CA THR A 7 -10.78 -7.97 -13.41
C THR A 7 -12.15 -7.92 -14.08
N LEU A 8 -12.65 -9.05 -14.56
CA LEU A 8 -13.93 -9.15 -15.28
C LEU A 8 -15.13 -9.18 -14.32
N LYS A 9 -14.94 -9.73 -13.12
CA LYS A 9 -15.95 -9.73 -12.05
C LYS A 9 -15.51 -8.82 -10.91
N PRO A 10 -16.38 -7.95 -10.40
CA PRO A 10 -15.97 -6.99 -9.38
C PRO A 10 -15.57 -7.70 -8.07
N LEU A 11 -14.39 -7.38 -7.56
CA LEU A 11 -13.83 -7.93 -6.31
C LEU A 11 -14.09 -7.02 -5.10
N ASN A 12 -15.12 -6.18 -5.15
CA ASN A 12 -15.40 -5.14 -4.16
C ASN A 12 -16.58 -5.45 -3.22
N ASN A 13 -17.14 -6.67 -3.28
CA ASN A 13 -18.26 -7.09 -2.44
C ASN A 13 -17.93 -8.41 -1.75
N ALA A 14 -17.97 -8.42 -0.41
CA ALA A 14 -17.64 -9.59 0.41
C ALA A 14 -18.50 -10.83 0.09
N ALA A 15 -19.78 -10.66 -0.23
CA ALA A 15 -20.68 -11.78 -0.51
C ALA A 15 -20.34 -12.52 -1.83
N THR A 16 -19.77 -11.81 -2.81
CA THR A 16 -19.43 -12.38 -4.12
C THR A 16 -17.93 -12.56 -4.32
N PHE A 17 -17.11 -12.14 -3.36
CA PHE A 17 -15.65 -12.03 -3.52
C PHE A 17 -14.99 -13.35 -3.91
N ASP A 18 -15.24 -14.44 -3.17
CA ASP A 18 -14.60 -15.74 -3.42
C ASP A 18 -14.96 -16.30 -4.80
N ALA A 19 -16.25 -16.26 -5.17
CA ALA A 19 -16.71 -16.75 -6.46
C ALA A 19 -16.16 -15.90 -7.63
N ASN A 20 -16.15 -14.57 -7.47
CA ASN A 20 -15.63 -13.66 -8.48
C ASN A 20 -14.11 -13.79 -8.65
N LEU A 21 -13.37 -13.92 -7.54
CA LEU A 21 -11.92 -14.12 -7.56
C LEU A 21 -11.55 -15.41 -8.30
N LYS A 22 -12.22 -16.52 -7.99
CA LYS A 22 -12.00 -17.79 -8.69
C LYS A 22 -12.30 -17.67 -10.18
N TYR A 23 -13.38 -16.99 -10.54
CA TYR A 23 -13.70 -16.75 -11.96
C TYR A 23 -12.60 -15.95 -12.67
N ASP A 24 -12.15 -14.84 -12.07
CA ASP A 24 -11.12 -13.98 -12.68
C ASP A 24 -9.76 -14.68 -12.77
N LEU A 25 -9.41 -15.53 -11.80
CA LEU A 25 -8.19 -16.35 -11.85
C LEU A 25 -8.28 -17.44 -12.94
N MET A 26 -9.44 -18.10 -13.10
CA MET A 26 -9.64 -19.06 -14.19
C MET A 26 -9.51 -18.39 -15.56
N ASP A 27 -10.07 -17.18 -15.73
CA ASP A 27 -9.95 -16.42 -16.97
C ASP A 27 -8.49 -16.00 -17.24
N GLN A 28 -7.79 -15.51 -16.21
CA GLN A 28 -6.37 -15.18 -16.27
C GLN A 28 -5.52 -16.38 -16.70
N ALA A 29 -5.73 -17.55 -16.08
CA ALA A 29 -5.00 -18.77 -16.41
C ALA A 29 -5.27 -19.22 -17.87
N SER A 30 -6.54 -19.18 -18.30
CA SER A 30 -6.93 -19.51 -19.67
C SER A 30 -6.31 -18.56 -20.70
N SER A 31 -6.38 -17.26 -20.45
CA SER A 31 -5.81 -16.21 -21.29
C SER A 31 -4.30 -16.30 -21.36
N ALA A 32 -3.63 -16.61 -20.23
CA ALA A 32 -2.19 -16.80 -20.21
C ALA A 32 -1.74 -17.99 -21.06
N VAL A 33 -2.46 -19.12 -21.01
CA VAL A 33 -2.13 -20.29 -21.83
C VAL A 33 -2.39 -20.03 -23.31
N THR A 34 -3.56 -19.51 -23.66
CA THR A 34 -3.97 -19.36 -25.06
C THR A 34 -3.35 -18.15 -25.75
N GLY A 35 -3.13 -17.07 -25.01
CA GLY A 35 -2.54 -15.83 -25.50
C GLY A 35 -1.02 -15.83 -25.43
N HIS A 36 -0.46 -15.87 -24.21
CA HIS A 36 1.00 -15.72 -24.00
C HIS A 36 1.78 -16.95 -24.42
N ALA A 37 1.36 -18.12 -23.94
CA ALA A 37 2.03 -19.38 -24.28
C ALA A 37 1.63 -19.91 -25.66
N GLN A 38 0.60 -19.34 -26.31
CA GLN A 38 0.05 -19.79 -27.59
C GLN A 38 -0.30 -21.30 -27.58
N GLY A 39 -0.71 -21.80 -26.42
CA GLY A 39 -1.03 -23.20 -26.17
C GLY A 39 -2.47 -23.56 -26.52
N GLN A 40 -2.80 -24.85 -26.38
CA GLN A 40 -4.18 -25.30 -26.46
C GLN A 40 -4.98 -24.81 -25.25
N PRO A 41 -6.27 -24.44 -25.40
CA PRO A 41 -7.12 -24.09 -24.28
C PRO A 41 -7.11 -25.16 -23.18
N PRO A 42 -6.83 -24.81 -21.91
CA PRO A 42 -6.88 -25.75 -20.81
C PRO A 42 -8.30 -26.32 -20.61
N THR A 43 -8.39 -27.53 -20.08
CA THR A 43 -9.68 -28.08 -19.64
C THR A 43 -10.16 -27.37 -18.36
N GLU A 44 -11.46 -27.47 -18.07
CA GLU A 44 -12.02 -26.93 -16.82
C GLU A 44 -11.33 -27.51 -15.58
N GLN A 45 -10.95 -28.79 -15.61
CA GLN A 45 -10.21 -29.43 -14.53
C GLN A 45 -8.82 -28.81 -14.35
N GLN A 46 -8.09 -28.58 -15.45
CA GLN A 46 -6.76 -27.95 -15.39
C GLN A 46 -6.84 -26.52 -14.84
N LEU A 47 -7.85 -25.74 -15.25
CA LEU A 47 -8.07 -24.40 -14.70
C LEU A 47 -8.38 -24.46 -13.20
N ALA A 48 -9.21 -25.40 -12.77
CA ALA A 48 -9.51 -25.58 -11.35
C ALA A 48 -8.24 -25.94 -10.54
N GLU A 49 -7.39 -26.84 -11.04
CA GLU A 49 -6.12 -27.21 -10.40
C GLU A 49 -5.14 -26.04 -10.33
N ILE A 50 -5.06 -25.20 -11.38
CA ILE A 50 -4.25 -23.97 -11.39
C ILE A 50 -4.75 -23.00 -10.33
N VAL A 51 -6.06 -22.71 -10.30
CA VAL A 51 -6.63 -21.76 -9.33
C VAL A 51 -6.53 -22.29 -7.91
N GLU A 52 -6.69 -23.59 -7.67
CA GLU A 52 -6.45 -24.18 -6.35
C GLU A 52 -5.00 -23.96 -5.88
N PHE A 53 -4.03 -24.17 -6.77
CA PHE A 53 -2.63 -23.87 -6.49
C PHE A 53 -2.42 -22.38 -6.18
N GLU A 54 -2.91 -21.47 -7.03
CA GLU A 54 -2.79 -20.01 -6.82
C GLU A 54 -3.39 -19.56 -5.49
N MET A 55 -4.57 -20.07 -5.14
CA MET A 55 -5.28 -19.76 -3.89
C MET A 55 -4.61 -20.35 -2.65
N ALA A 56 -3.79 -21.39 -2.79
CA ALA A 56 -3.05 -22.00 -1.70
C ALA A 56 -1.71 -21.30 -1.38
N LEU A 57 -1.28 -20.36 -2.22
CA LEU A 57 -0.01 -19.66 -2.03
C LEU A 57 -0.17 -18.43 -1.14
N THR A 58 0.72 -18.30 -0.16
CA THR A 58 0.90 -17.08 0.63
C THR A 58 2.38 -16.80 0.77
N THR A 59 2.78 -15.55 0.54
CA THR A 59 4.18 -15.13 0.62
C THR A 59 4.32 -13.92 1.54
N ALA A 60 5.26 -13.99 2.48
CA ALA A 60 5.69 -12.88 3.32
C ALA A 60 7.18 -13.02 3.65
N GLN A 61 7.81 -11.93 4.07
CA GLN A 61 9.17 -11.96 4.58
C GLN A 61 9.24 -12.84 5.84
N ALA A 62 10.23 -13.74 5.93
CA ALA A 62 10.41 -14.61 7.09
C ALA A 62 11.52 -14.13 8.04
N ARG A 63 12.48 -13.36 7.51
CA ARG A 63 13.64 -12.86 8.23
C ARG A 63 13.98 -11.43 7.81
N ASP A 64 14.37 -10.62 8.77
CA ASP A 64 15.08 -9.35 8.57
C ASP A 64 16.57 -9.53 8.91
N ASN A 65 17.44 -8.78 8.22
CA ASN A 65 18.88 -8.91 8.38
C ASN A 65 19.35 -8.53 9.79
N GLN A 66 18.73 -7.52 10.41
CA GLN A 66 19.09 -7.00 11.72
C GLN A 66 18.30 -7.71 12.82
N ALA A 67 16.98 -7.82 12.71
CA ALA A 67 16.09 -8.39 13.72
C ALA A 67 16.05 -9.94 13.72
N GLY A 68 16.52 -10.59 12.66
CA GLY A 68 16.47 -12.05 12.50
C GLY A 68 15.08 -12.55 12.11
N SER A 69 14.65 -13.68 12.67
CA SER A 69 13.32 -14.23 12.37
C SER A 69 12.19 -13.28 12.78
N LEU A 70 11.31 -12.96 11.83
CA LEU A 70 10.14 -12.09 12.01
C LEU A 70 8.98 -12.76 12.78
N GLN A 71 9.19 -14.02 13.20
CA GLN A 71 8.27 -14.78 14.05
C GLN A 71 8.86 -15.06 15.45
N LYS A 72 10.07 -14.57 15.76
CA LYS A 72 10.71 -14.81 17.06
C LYS A 72 10.03 -13.97 18.14
N HIS A 73 10.04 -14.48 19.38
CA HIS A 73 9.54 -13.75 20.56
C HIS A 73 8.08 -13.29 20.45
N GLY A 74 7.25 -14.09 19.77
CA GLY A 74 5.81 -13.88 19.64
C GLY A 74 5.41 -12.85 18.57
N ALA A 75 6.34 -12.36 17.76
CA ALA A 75 5.98 -11.62 16.54
C ALA A 75 5.30 -12.54 15.52
N THR A 76 4.49 -11.96 14.65
CA THR A 76 3.66 -12.66 13.65
C THR A 76 3.92 -12.15 12.23
N GLY A 77 5.11 -11.61 11.98
CA GLY A 77 5.48 -10.99 10.70
C GLY A 77 5.68 -11.98 9.55
N GLY A 78 5.77 -13.28 9.84
CA GLY A 78 6.07 -14.31 8.85
C GLY A 78 4.89 -14.81 8.02
N PRO A 79 5.15 -15.72 7.05
CA PRO A 79 4.15 -16.22 6.12
C PRO A 79 3.08 -17.12 6.77
N LEU A 80 3.39 -17.81 7.87
CA LEU A 80 2.44 -18.70 8.54
C LEU A 80 1.26 -17.93 9.12
N ASP A 81 1.53 -16.82 9.83
CA ASP A 81 0.48 -15.96 10.36
C ASP A 81 -0.29 -15.24 9.25
N LEU A 82 0.40 -14.84 8.16
CA LEU A 82 -0.28 -14.24 7.01
C LEU A 82 -1.25 -15.22 6.34
N ALA A 83 -0.91 -16.51 6.24
CA ALA A 83 -1.79 -17.52 5.62
C ALA A 83 -3.10 -17.71 6.42
N GLY A 84 -3.10 -17.41 7.72
CA GLY A 84 -4.29 -17.41 8.56
C GLY A 84 -5.05 -16.07 8.60
N GLN A 85 -4.49 -15.00 8.01
CA GLN A 85 -5.09 -13.65 8.05
C GLN A 85 -6.38 -13.63 7.23
N GLN A 86 -7.50 -13.42 7.91
CA GLN A 86 -8.79 -13.26 7.24
C GLN A 86 -8.81 -11.95 6.45
N TYR A 87 -9.42 -11.99 5.27
CA TYR A 87 -9.65 -10.84 4.42
C TYR A 87 -11.01 -10.93 3.73
N TYR A 88 -11.65 -9.78 3.59
CA TYR A 88 -12.77 -9.55 2.69
C TYR A 88 -12.74 -8.09 2.25
N PRO A 89 -13.30 -7.75 1.07
CA PRO A 89 -13.44 -6.36 0.64
C PRO A 89 -14.20 -5.52 1.67
N GLY A 90 -13.60 -4.41 2.08
CA GLY A 90 -14.10 -3.51 3.12
C GLY A 90 -13.70 -3.87 4.56
N ALA A 91 -12.92 -4.92 4.78
CA ALA A 91 -12.42 -5.27 6.12
C ALA A 91 -11.65 -4.08 6.74
N ASN A 92 -12.10 -3.62 7.91
CA ASN A 92 -11.54 -2.46 8.62
C ASN A 92 -11.57 -1.16 7.77
N ASP A 93 -12.58 -0.96 6.93
CA ASP A 93 -12.69 0.23 6.09
C ASP A 93 -12.77 1.52 6.92
N VAL A 94 -11.78 2.40 6.75
CA VAL A 94 -11.71 3.71 7.42
C VAL A 94 -12.89 4.62 7.07
N LEU A 95 -13.54 4.38 5.93
CA LEU A 95 -14.71 5.13 5.48
C LEU A 95 -16.03 4.55 6.02
N GLY A 96 -15.97 3.51 6.84
CA GLY A 96 -17.13 2.91 7.51
C GLY A 96 -17.88 1.88 6.68
N GLY A 97 -17.29 1.40 5.58
CA GLY A 97 -17.86 0.39 4.69
C GLY A 97 -17.65 -1.07 5.10
N ASP A 98 -17.25 -1.35 6.35
CA ASP A 98 -17.04 -2.73 6.81
C ASP A 98 -18.34 -3.55 6.77
N PRO A 99 -18.43 -4.62 5.96
CA PRO A 99 -19.63 -5.43 5.82
C PRO A 99 -20.12 -6.10 7.11
N THR A 100 -19.25 -6.24 8.12
CA THR A 100 -19.61 -6.80 9.44
C THR A 100 -20.21 -5.76 10.39
N GLY A 101 -20.14 -4.48 10.03
CA GLY A 101 -20.51 -3.36 10.90
C GLY A 101 -19.48 -3.05 11.98
N ALA A 102 -18.30 -3.67 11.92
CA ALA A 102 -17.18 -3.32 12.78
C ALA A 102 -16.74 -1.88 12.54
N LYS A 103 -16.30 -1.21 13.60
CA LYS A 103 -15.74 0.14 13.51
C LYS A 103 -14.28 0.07 13.08
N PHE A 104 -13.85 1.07 12.32
CA PHE A 104 -12.44 1.26 11.97
C PHE A 104 -11.55 1.22 13.22
N SER A 105 -10.46 0.46 13.10
CA SER A 105 -9.34 0.41 14.03
C SER A 105 -8.09 0.98 13.36
N PRO A 106 -7.44 2.01 13.94
CA PRO A 106 -6.18 2.53 13.43
C PRO A 106 -5.01 1.55 13.62
N ASN A 107 -5.17 0.50 14.44
CA ASN A 107 -4.16 -0.55 14.61
C ASN A 107 -4.28 -1.58 13.47
N VAL A 108 -3.87 -1.18 12.28
CA VAL A 108 -3.92 -2.06 11.09
C VAL A 108 -2.83 -3.13 11.16
N PHE A 109 -1.63 -2.76 11.58
CA PHE A 109 -0.55 -3.70 11.83
C PHE A 109 -0.44 -4.03 13.31
N SER A 110 -0.27 -5.31 13.62
CA SER A 110 -0.07 -5.80 14.99
C SER A 110 1.01 -6.88 15.07
N LEU A 111 1.90 -6.91 14.08
CA LEU A 111 2.86 -7.97 13.81
C LEU A 111 3.98 -8.00 14.85
N TYR A 112 4.40 -6.81 15.29
CA TYR A 112 5.60 -6.60 16.08
C TYR A 112 5.31 -5.97 17.45
N ALA A 113 4.04 -5.85 17.83
CA ALA A 113 3.65 -5.36 19.15
C ALA A 113 4.33 -6.11 20.32
N LYS A 114 4.63 -7.41 20.14
CA LYS A 114 5.37 -8.24 21.12
C LYS A 114 6.85 -7.86 21.26
N TRP A 115 7.41 -7.07 20.35
CA TRP A 115 8.78 -6.56 20.39
C TRP A 115 8.92 -5.21 21.11
N LYS A 116 7.81 -4.59 21.55
CA LYS A 116 7.85 -3.40 22.43
C LYS A 116 8.51 -3.74 23.77
N LYS A 117 9.31 -2.82 24.33
CA LYS A 117 9.83 -2.97 25.70
C LYS A 117 8.68 -2.99 26.70
N PRO A 118 8.64 -3.90 27.68
CA PRO A 118 7.94 -3.60 28.92
C PRO A 118 8.70 -2.45 29.60
N GLY A 119 7.95 -1.44 30.03
CA GLY A 119 8.53 -0.32 30.79
C GLY A 119 9.19 -0.81 32.08
N VAL A 120 10.30 -0.15 32.43
CA VAL A 120 11.13 -0.26 33.64
C VAL A 120 12.23 -1.36 33.62
N ASN A 121 13.48 -0.90 33.69
CA ASN A 121 14.74 -1.66 33.85
C ASN A 121 15.32 -2.45 32.67
N GLY A 122 14.89 -2.19 31.44
CA GLY A 122 15.70 -2.45 30.24
C GLY A 122 16.16 -3.89 29.99
N ARG A 123 15.61 -4.87 30.72
CA ARG A 123 15.86 -6.29 30.54
C ARG A 123 14.57 -6.95 30.08
N ARG A 124 14.54 -7.40 28.82
CA ARG A 124 13.71 -8.57 28.47
C ARG A 124 14.35 -9.76 29.16
N TYR A 125 13.97 -10.00 30.42
CA TYR A 125 14.34 -11.23 31.10
C TYR A 125 13.13 -12.16 31.05
N ASP A 126 12.76 -12.61 29.85
CA ASP A 126 11.85 -13.74 29.69
C ASP A 126 12.61 -15.08 29.67
N GLY A 127 13.95 -15.02 29.78
CA GLY A 127 14.84 -16.19 29.81
C GLY A 127 14.98 -16.91 28.46
N ARG A 128 14.47 -16.33 27.36
CA ARG A 128 14.50 -16.94 26.02
C ARG A 128 15.48 -16.31 25.04
N ASP A 129 16.17 -15.25 25.44
CA ASP A 129 17.21 -14.61 24.63
C ASP A 129 18.48 -15.48 24.59
N ASP A 130 18.86 -15.94 23.39
CA ASP A 130 20.19 -16.47 23.13
C ASP A 130 21.23 -15.33 23.02
N TRP A 131 22.53 -15.67 22.89
CA TRP A 131 23.59 -14.66 22.79
C TRP A 131 23.43 -13.75 21.56
N GLU A 132 22.81 -14.24 20.48
CA GLU A 132 22.53 -13.44 19.28
C GLU A 132 21.38 -12.44 19.50
N ASP A 133 20.43 -12.74 20.38
CA ASP A 133 19.26 -11.89 20.60
C ASP A 133 19.58 -10.52 21.19
N ARG A 134 20.65 -10.38 21.99
CA ARG A 134 21.02 -9.08 22.56
C ARG A 134 21.38 -8.05 21.51
N GLU A 135 22.04 -8.45 20.43
CA GLU A 135 22.43 -7.57 19.34
C GLU A 135 21.23 -7.22 18.45
N ARG A 136 20.25 -8.14 18.34
CA ARG A 136 19.06 -7.98 17.47
C ARG A 136 17.91 -7.24 18.15
N ASN A 137 17.86 -7.23 19.48
CA ASN A 137 16.75 -6.64 20.24
C ASN A 137 16.56 -5.13 19.95
N SER A 138 17.64 -4.38 19.74
CA SER A 138 17.51 -2.96 19.34
C SER A 138 16.78 -2.79 18.00
N ALA A 139 17.05 -3.66 17.02
CA ALA A 139 16.39 -3.61 15.72
C ALA A 139 14.90 -4.00 15.84
N ARG A 140 14.59 -5.03 16.64
CA ARG A 140 13.21 -5.44 16.94
C ARG A 140 12.40 -4.33 17.60
N GLU A 141 13.03 -3.59 18.51
CA GLU A 141 12.42 -2.46 19.20
C GLU A 141 12.14 -1.30 18.24
N ASP A 142 13.06 -1.01 17.32
CA ASP A 142 12.86 0.02 16.29
C ASP A 142 11.76 -0.37 15.30
N ILE A 143 11.67 -1.64 14.90
CA ILE A 143 10.56 -2.18 14.10
C ILE A 143 9.22 -2.00 14.83
N ALA A 144 9.16 -2.37 16.11
CA ALA A 144 7.94 -2.25 16.91
C ALA A 144 7.52 -0.78 17.14
N ALA A 145 8.48 0.13 17.24
CA ALA A 145 8.22 1.57 17.30
C ALA A 145 7.72 2.10 15.95
N GLY A 146 8.30 1.66 14.83
CA GLY A 146 7.85 1.99 13.49
C GLY A 146 6.43 1.51 13.20
N GLU A 147 6.05 0.33 13.67
CA GLU A 147 4.66 -0.16 13.60
C GLU A 147 3.68 0.78 14.31
N VAL A 148 4.06 1.31 15.48
CA VAL A 148 3.24 2.30 16.21
C VAL A 148 3.11 3.58 15.40
N LEU A 149 4.23 4.12 14.90
CA LEU A 149 4.22 5.31 14.06
C LEU A 149 3.32 5.13 12.84
N PHE A 150 3.41 3.99 12.16
CA PHE A 150 2.54 3.69 11.02
C PHE A 150 1.05 3.73 11.39
N ASN A 151 0.68 3.08 12.50
CA ASN A 151 -0.70 2.99 12.93
C ASN A 151 -1.28 4.33 13.44
N THR A 152 -0.46 5.15 14.10
CA THR A 152 -0.98 6.25 14.93
C THR A 152 -0.43 7.64 14.62
N HIS A 153 0.67 7.77 13.85
CA HIS A 153 1.29 9.08 13.63
C HIS A 153 0.40 9.95 12.74
N PRO A 154 0.10 11.20 13.15
CA PRO A 154 -0.82 12.05 12.42
C PRO A 154 -0.23 12.52 11.08
N LEU A 155 -1.12 12.61 10.09
CA LEU A 155 -0.89 13.12 8.75
C LEU A 155 -1.86 14.27 8.48
N THR A 156 -1.41 15.30 7.77
CA THR A 156 -2.33 16.29 7.18
C THR A 156 -2.60 15.91 5.73
N ILE A 157 -3.82 15.42 5.44
CA ILE A 157 -4.24 15.00 4.10
C ILE A 157 -4.91 16.17 3.39
N THR A 158 -4.17 16.75 2.46
CA THR A 158 -4.65 17.82 1.57
C THR A 158 -4.24 17.53 0.13
N ASN A 159 -5.04 17.98 -0.83
CA ASN A 159 -4.80 17.84 -2.27
C ASN A 159 -4.51 16.39 -2.73
N VAL A 160 -5.13 15.40 -2.10
CA VAL A 160 -5.13 13.99 -2.52
C VAL A 160 -6.42 13.71 -3.28
N ARG A 161 -6.33 13.54 -4.60
CA ARG A 161 -7.51 13.18 -5.40
C ARG A 161 -7.90 11.74 -5.08
N GLY A 162 -9.19 11.50 -4.91
CA GLY A 162 -9.78 10.29 -4.34
C GLY A 162 -10.18 10.44 -2.86
N LEU A 163 -9.63 11.44 -2.15
CA LEU A 163 -10.00 11.78 -0.77
C LEU A 163 -10.57 13.20 -0.67
N ASN A 164 -9.78 14.22 -1.04
CA ASN A 164 -10.18 15.62 -0.88
C ASN A 164 -11.23 16.07 -1.91
N ASP A 165 -11.33 15.39 -3.06
CA ASP A 165 -12.39 15.60 -4.05
C ASP A 165 -13.49 14.52 -3.97
N ASN A 166 -13.50 13.73 -2.89
CA ASN A 166 -14.50 12.70 -2.67
C ASN A 166 -15.77 13.28 -2.03
N VAL A 167 -16.86 13.30 -2.81
CA VAL A 167 -18.16 13.85 -2.39
C VAL A 167 -18.73 13.12 -1.18
N SER A 168 -18.48 11.81 -1.04
CA SER A 168 -18.94 11.03 0.11
C SER A 168 -18.25 11.43 1.41
N LEU A 169 -17.08 12.07 1.33
CA LEU A 169 -16.36 12.64 2.48
C LEU A 169 -16.68 14.12 2.69
N GLY A 170 -17.57 14.70 1.88
CA GLY A 170 -17.88 16.12 1.88
C GLY A 170 -16.83 16.99 1.18
N SER A 171 -15.96 16.39 0.35
CA SER A 171 -14.88 17.07 -0.38
C SER A 171 -14.04 18.01 0.50
N PRO A 172 -13.45 17.50 1.60
CA PRO A 172 -12.75 18.35 2.56
C PRO A 172 -11.49 18.93 1.93
N ALA A 173 -11.25 20.23 2.10
CA ALA A 173 -10.02 20.88 1.64
C ALA A 173 -8.75 20.28 2.32
N SER A 174 -8.89 19.89 3.59
CA SER A 174 -7.87 19.18 4.37
C SER A 174 -8.52 18.43 5.53
N PHE A 175 -7.92 17.34 5.98
CA PHE A 175 -8.29 16.63 7.20
C PHE A 175 -7.10 15.89 7.81
N SER A 176 -7.23 15.52 9.10
CA SER A 176 -6.23 14.73 9.80
C SER A 176 -6.47 13.24 9.58
N GLY A 177 -5.40 12.49 9.31
CA GLY A 177 -5.42 11.04 9.16
C GLY A 177 -4.15 10.40 9.71
N THR A 178 -3.93 9.13 9.36
CA THR A 178 -2.72 8.34 9.67
C THR A 178 -2.35 7.53 8.43
N CYS A 179 -1.24 6.78 8.43
CA CYS A 179 -0.93 5.88 7.30
C CYS A 179 -2.08 4.89 7.05
N THR A 180 -2.81 4.54 8.12
CA THR A 180 -3.95 3.61 8.09
C THR A 180 -5.23 4.21 7.49
N THR A 181 -5.24 5.50 7.14
CA THR A 181 -6.28 6.08 6.27
C THR A 181 -6.15 5.59 4.82
N CYS A 182 -4.94 5.28 4.36
CA CYS A 182 -4.72 4.76 2.99
C CYS A 182 -4.39 3.25 2.99
N HIS A 183 -3.95 2.72 4.11
CA HIS A 183 -3.48 1.35 4.30
C HIS A 183 -4.27 0.69 5.44
N ASP A 184 -5.56 0.42 5.23
CA ASP A 184 -6.51 -0.02 6.27
C ASP A 184 -6.65 -1.56 6.38
N SER A 185 -6.14 -2.32 5.39
CA SER A 185 -6.25 -3.78 5.34
C SER A 185 -5.38 -4.45 6.41
N PRO A 186 -5.98 -5.14 7.40
CA PRO A 186 -5.27 -5.65 8.57
C PRO A 186 -4.07 -6.51 8.20
N ASN A 187 -2.90 -6.17 8.77
CA ASN A 187 -1.65 -6.90 8.64
C ASN A 187 -1.14 -7.11 7.20
N VAL A 188 -1.70 -6.44 6.19
CA VAL A 188 -1.27 -6.52 4.78
C VAL A 188 -0.89 -5.15 4.24
N GLY A 189 -1.62 -4.11 4.66
CA GLY A 189 -1.30 -2.72 4.38
C GLY A 189 -1.65 -2.24 2.99
N ASN A 190 -2.57 -2.85 2.25
CA ASN A 190 -3.27 -2.17 1.14
C ASN A 190 -4.54 -1.47 1.65
N HIS A 191 -5.33 -0.87 0.74
CA HIS A 191 -6.69 -0.44 1.04
C HIS A 191 -7.68 -1.60 0.84
N SER A 192 -8.64 -1.77 1.75
CA SER A 192 -9.61 -2.86 1.85
C SER A 192 -10.70 -2.76 0.80
N THR A 193 -10.89 -1.56 0.25
CA THR A 193 -11.74 -1.26 -0.89
C THR A 193 -10.92 -0.70 -2.06
N ALA A 194 -11.50 -0.75 -3.26
CA ALA A 194 -10.91 -0.13 -4.44
C ALA A 194 -10.93 1.41 -4.34
N LEU A 195 -9.90 1.97 -3.72
CA LEU A 195 -9.71 3.40 -3.54
C LEU A 195 -8.45 3.87 -4.28
N PRO A 196 -8.56 4.23 -5.57
CA PRO A 196 -7.44 4.76 -6.33
C PRO A 196 -7.19 6.23 -5.95
N LEU A 197 -5.96 6.55 -5.57
CA LEU A 197 -5.56 7.86 -5.04
C LEU A 197 -4.45 8.49 -5.89
N ASP A 198 -4.48 9.82 -6.02
CA ASP A 198 -3.37 10.61 -6.56
C ASP A 198 -2.66 11.30 -5.40
N ILE A 199 -1.53 10.72 -4.98
CA ILE A 199 -0.64 11.32 -3.97
C ILE A 199 0.46 12.18 -4.60
N ALA A 200 0.37 12.44 -5.92
CA ALA A 200 1.26 13.26 -6.74
C ALA A 200 2.62 12.65 -7.13
N THR A 201 2.86 11.36 -6.91
CA THR A 201 4.14 10.69 -7.27
C THR A 201 4.41 10.65 -8.77
N SER A 202 3.37 10.71 -9.61
CA SER A 202 3.49 10.73 -11.06
C SER A 202 3.72 12.12 -11.65
N ARG A 203 3.62 13.18 -10.85
CA ARG A 203 3.72 14.57 -11.31
C ARG A 203 5.17 15.02 -11.40
N LEU A 204 5.41 16.06 -12.18
CA LEU A 204 6.72 16.66 -12.37
C LEU A 204 6.80 18.01 -11.66
N ALA A 205 7.84 18.20 -10.85
CA ALA A 205 8.02 19.42 -10.06
C ALA A 205 8.06 20.71 -10.90
N GLY A 206 8.49 20.63 -12.16
CA GLY A 206 8.52 21.78 -13.09
C GLY A 206 7.14 22.24 -13.58
N TYR A 207 6.12 21.40 -13.46
CA TYR A 207 4.74 21.68 -13.88
C TYR A 207 3.76 21.76 -12.69
N GLU A 208 4.27 21.69 -11.47
CA GLU A 208 3.48 21.72 -10.25
C GLU A 208 3.55 23.09 -9.58
N SER A 209 2.43 23.56 -9.07
CA SER A 209 2.27 24.86 -8.41
C SER A 209 2.08 24.74 -6.90
N ASP A 210 1.61 23.58 -6.42
CA ASP A 210 1.48 23.29 -4.99
C ASP A 210 2.87 23.13 -4.36
N THR A 211 3.22 24.03 -3.45
CA THR A 211 4.56 24.07 -2.84
C THR A 211 4.87 22.86 -1.97
N ALA A 212 3.85 22.24 -1.35
CA ALA A 212 4.04 21.03 -0.54
C ALA A 212 4.31 19.83 -1.44
N ILE A 213 3.60 19.72 -2.57
CA ILE A 213 3.87 18.68 -3.58
C ILE A 213 5.26 18.88 -4.20
N VAL A 214 5.64 20.11 -4.55
CA VAL A 214 6.98 20.40 -5.07
C VAL A 214 8.07 20.03 -4.05
N ALA A 215 7.87 20.35 -2.77
CA ALA A 215 8.81 20.02 -1.71
C ALA A 215 8.96 18.50 -1.52
N SER A 216 7.86 17.75 -1.59
CA SER A 216 7.89 16.29 -1.47
C SER A 216 8.52 15.63 -2.70
N LEU A 217 8.21 16.09 -3.92
CA LEU A 217 8.83 15.57 -5.15
C LEU A 217 10.36 15.77 -5.16
N ARG A 218 10.87 16.81 -4.52
CA ARG A 218 12.32 17.04 -4.37
C ARG A 218 13.02 16.03 -3.44
N GLN A 219 12.27 15.21 -2.69
CA GLN A 219 12.83 14.11 -1.90
C GLN A 219 13.06 12.84 -2.74
N LEU A 220 12.64 12.84 -4.01
CA LEU A 220 12.65 11.67 -4.88
C LEU A 220 13.77 11.74 -5.92
N SER A 221 14.34 10.58 -6.24
CA SER A 221 15.26 10.37 -7.35
C SER A 221 14.50 9.86 -8.60
N ALA A 222 13.55 10.66 -9.10
CA ALA A 222 12.68 10.28 -10.21
C ALA A 222 13.49 9.85 -11.46
N PRO A 223 13.23 8.67 -12.06
CA PRO A 223 13.89 8.27 -13.29
C PRO A 223 13.40 9.11 -14.47
N ASP A 224 14.21 9.12 -15.54
CA ASP A 224 13.80 9.75 -16.80
C ASP A 224 12.71 8.91 -17.48
N LEU A 225 11.51 9.46 -17.54
CA LEU A 225 10.32 8.81 -18.08
C LEU A 225 9.58 9.76 -19.03
N PRO A 226 8.88 9.22 -20.05
CA PRO A 226 7.99 10.02 -20.88
C PRO A 226 6.96 10.77 -20.04
N VAL A 227 6.68 12.01 -20.43
CA VAL A 227 5.64 12.84 -19.82
C VAL A 227 4.45 12.92 -20.75
N PHE A 228 3.30 12.48 -20.26
CA PHE A 228 2.03 12.66 -20.93
C PHE A 228 1.47 14.05 -20.61
N GLU A 229 1.07 14.77 -21.64
CA GLU A 229 0.24 15.96 -21.55
C GLU A 229 -1.21 15.57 -21.81
N ILE A 230 -2.07 15.73 -20.80
CA ILE A 230 -3.51 15.41 -20.89
C ILE A 230 -4.29 16.71 -20.75
N THR A 231 -4.78 17.22 -21.89
CA THR A 231 -5.47 18.52 -21.99
C THR A 231 -6.99 18.36 -22.02
N GLY A 232 -7.71 19.46 -21.79
CA GLY A 232 -9.16 19.52 -21.99
C GLY A 232 -9.97 18.92 -20.85
N CYS A 233 -9.32 18.58 -19.74
CA CYS A 233 -10.03 18.08 -18.56
C CYS A 233 -10.79 19.22 -17.87
N PRO A 234 -12.08 19.04 -17.51
CA PRO A 234 -12.83 20.07 -16.80
C PRO A 234 -12.16 20.40 -15.46
N ASP A 235 -12.07 21.69 -15.13
CA ASP A 235 -11.62 22.13 -13.81
C ASP A 235 -12.80 22.07 -12.81
N PRO A 236 -12.77 21.17 -11.81
CA PRO A 236 -13.85 21.07 -10.83
C PRO A 236 -14.01 22.33 -9.96
N ALA A 237 -12.93 23.10 -9.78
CA ALA A 237 -12.94 24.33 -8.98
C ALA A 237 -13.36 25.56 -9.80
N ASN A 238 -13.26 25.51 -11.13
CA ASN A 238 -13.56 26.63 -12.02
C ASN A 238 -14.44 26.18 -13.19
N PRO A 239 -15.78 26.14 -13.04
CA PRO A 239 -16.69 25.73 -14.10
C PRO A 239 -16.47 26.51 -15.41
N GLY A 240 -16.38 25.79 -16.54
CA GLY A 240 -16.10 26.37 -17.85
C GLY A 240 -14.62 26.56 -18.17
N LYS A 241 -13.71 26.30 -17.22
CA LYS A 241 -12.27 26.21 -17.49
C LYS A 241 -11.83 24.75 -17.64
N THR A 242 -10.66 24.57 -18.25
CA THR A 242 -10.00 23.28 -18.35
C THR A 242 -8.64 23.33 -17.66
N ILE A 243 -8.20 22.17 -17.18
CA ILE A 243 -6.88 21.92 -16.63
C ILE A 243 -6.12 20.96 -17.54
N THR A 244 -4.80 21.04 -17.46
CA THR A 244 -3.88 20.13 -18.14
C THR A 244 -3.08 19.36 -17.09
N TYR A 245 -3.00 18.04 -17.23
CA TYR A 245 -2.14 17.21 -16.40
C TYR A 245 -0.85 16.89 -17.14
N TYR A 246 0.28 17.09 -16.44
CA TYR A 246 1.59 16.59 -16.84
C TYR A 246 1.97 15.45 -15.91
N THR A 247 2.14 14.25 -16.46
CA THR A 247 2.31 13.05 -15.65
C THR A 247 3.20 12.02 -16.34
N SER A 248 4.02 11.31 -15.56
CA SER A 248 4.74 10.12 -16.05
C SER A 248 3.83 8.89 -16.13
N ASP A 249 2.67 8.93 -15.46
CA ASP A 249 1.74 7.80 -15.39
C ASP A 249 0.30 8.31 -15.18
N PRO A 250 -0.58 8.24 -16.21
CA PRO A 250 -1.97 8.63 -16.07
C PRO A 250 -2.80 7.70 -15.18
N GLY A 251 -2.25 6.57 -14.72
CA GLY A 251 -2.86 5.66 -13.77
C GLY A 251 -4.20 5.10 -14.27
N LYS A 252 -5.20 5.10 -13.39
CA LYS A 252 -6.56 4.62 -13.69
C LYS A 252 -7.21 5.33 -14.89
N GLY A 253 -6.80 6.56 -15.19
CA GLY A 253 -7.23 7.29 -16.37
C GLY A 253 -6.96 6.57 -17.70
N LEU A 254 -5.90 5.74 -17.78
CA LEU A 254 -5.63 4.91 -18.97
C LEU A 254 -6.68 3.82 -19.19
N VAL A 255 -7.33 3.38 -18.12
CA VAL A 255 -8.34 2.32 -18.17
C VAL A 255 -9.73 2.92 -18.41
N THR A 256 -10.07 4.00 -17.71
CA THR A 256 -11.44 4.55 -17.74
C THR A 256 -11.64 5.62 -18.80
N GLY A 257 -10.57 6.27 -19.27
CA GLY A 257 -10.64 7.44 -20.15
C GLY A 257 -11.20 8.70 -19.47
N GLN A 258 -11.39 8.70 -18.14
CA GLN A 258 -12.01 9.80 -17.41
C GLN A 258 -10.96 10.73 -16.80
N CYS A 259 -11.12 12.05 -16.99
CA CYS A 259 -10.28 13.07 -16.33
C CYS A 259 -10.25 12.96 -14.80
N ALA A 260 -11.38 12.54 -14.21
CA ALA A 260 -11.49 12.33 -12.77
C ALA A 260 -10.53 11.24 -12.24
N ASP A 261 -10.08 10.32 -13.09
CA ASP A 261 -9.23 9.19 -12.73
C ASP A 261 -7.74 9.36 -13.11
N VAL A 262 -7.38 10.44 -13.82
CA VAL A 262 -5.98 10.72 -14.19
C VAL A 262 -5.09 10.77 -12.94
N ASN A 263 -3.92 10.13 -12.99
CA ASN A 263 -2.93 9.98 -11.93
C ASN A 263 -3.35 9.12 -10.73
N ARG A 264 -4.60 8.63 -10.67
CA ARG A 264 -5.06 7.85 -9.52
C ARG A 264 -4.57 6.41 -9.63
N GLY A 265 -3.91 5.91 -8.59
CA GLY A 265 -3.37 4.56 -8.50
C GLY A 265 -3.85 3.82 -7.26
N LYS A 266 -3.86 2.49 -7.31
CA LYS A 266 -4.19 1.64 -6.16
C LYS A 266 -3.02 1.64 -5.15
N GLY A 267 -3.34 1.74 -3.86
CA GLY A 267 -2.36 1.50 -2.79
C GLY A 267 -1.81 0.05 -2.82
N PRO A 268 -0.48 -0.14 -2.80
CA PRO A 268 0.11 -1.47 -2.90
C PRO A 268 -0.07 -2.27 -1.61
N ILE A 269 0.07 -3.60 -1.70
CA ILE A 269 0.33 -4.46 -0.55
C ILE A 269 1.74 -4.16 -0.03
N LEU A 270 1.89 -3.97 1.28
CA LEU A 270 3.18 -3.63 1.90
C LEU A 270 3.96 -4.86 2.37
N ARG A 271 3.36 -6.05 2.41
CA ARG A 271 4.11 -7.31 2.65
C ARG A 271 5.12 -7.55 1.51
N GLY A 272 6.37 -7.85 1.87
CA GLY A 272 7.50 -8.02 0.97
C GLY A 272 8.02 -6.72 0.35
N LEU A 273 7.77 -5.56 0.98
CA LEU A 273 8.14 -4.25 0.43
C LEU A 273 9.65 -4.08 0.28
N ALA A 274 10.44 -4.57 1.24
CA ALA A 274 11.89 -4.37 1.28
C ALA A 274 12.62 -4.82 -0.01
N ALA A 275 12.10 -5.84 -0.70
CA ALA A 275 12.69 -6.42 -1.90
C ALA A 275 12.26 -5.75 -3.22
N ARG A 276 11.50 -4.64 -3.17
CA ARG A 276 10.84 -4.05 -4.35
C ARG A 276 11.32 -2.65 -4.74
N ALA A 277 12.47 -2.21 -4.23
CA ALA A 277 13.07 -0.96 -4.71
C ALA A 277 13.40 -1.05 -6.22
N PRO A 278 13.31 0.06 -6.98
CA PRO A 278 12.82 1.37 -6.55
C PRO A 278 11.29 1.41 -6.38
N TYR A 279 10.81 2.32 -5.53
CA TYR A 279 9.42 2.41 -5.10
C TYR A 279 8.59 3.42 -5.91
N PHE A 280 7.27 3.36 -5.69
CA PHE A 280 6.20 4.00 -6.48
C PHE A 280 6.06 3.41 -7.89
N HIS A 281 4.91 3.64 -8.50
CA HIS A 281 4.54 3.08 -9.80
C HIS A 281 5.48 3.54 -10.94
N ASN A 282 6.20 4.65 -10.74
CA ASN A 282 7.19 5.18 -11.66
C ASN A 282 8.64 5.00 -11.18
N GLY A 283 8.88 4.23 -10.10
CA GLY A 283 10.22 3.98 -9.57
C GLY A 283 10.94 5.22 -9.03
N ALA A 284 10.21 6.26 -8.61
CA ALA A 284 10.81 7.54 -8.24
C ALA A 284 11.55 7.59 -6.90
N ALA A 285 11.31 6.64 -5.99
CA ALA A 285 12.07 6.54 -4.74
C ALA A 285 13.09 5.40 -4.84
N ALA A 286 14.39 5.73 -4.81
CA ALA A 286 15.45 4.73 -4.93
C ALA A 286 15.55 3.79 -3.72
N ASN A 287 15.12 4.26 -2.54
CA ASN A 287 15.19 3.53 -1.28
C ASN A 287 14.08 3.98 -0.31
N LEU A 288 13.96 3.30 0.83
CA LEU A 288 12.91 3.61 1.82
C LEU A 288 13.11 4.96 2.52
N ASP A 289 14.34 5.48 2.58
CA ASP A 289 14.58 6.81 3.16
C ASP A 289 13.96 7.90 2.28
N GLU A 290 14.14 7.84 0.96
CA GLU A 290 13.48 8.74 0.00
C GLU A 290 11.95 8.60 0.08
N LEU A 291 11.43 7.37 0.15
CA LEU A 291 10.00 7.12 0.30
C LEU A 291 9.46 7.77 1.58
N VAL A 292 10.08 7.52 2.74
CA VAL A 292 9.62 8.08 4.02
C VAL A 292 9.78 9.60 4.05
N ASN A 293 10.84 10.15 3.47
CA ASN A 293 11.01 11.60 3.35
C ASN A 293 9.92 12.23 2.45
N PHE A 294 9.56 11.59 1.34
CA PHE A 294 8.44 12.04 0.51
C PHE A 294 7.15 12.12 1.32
N TYR A 295 6.77 11.05 2.02
CA TYR A 295 5.55 11.05 2.85
C TYR A 295 5.62 12.08 3.99
N ASN A 296 6.79 12.22 4.63
CA ASN A 296 7.02 13.20 5.69
C ASN A 296 6.72 14.63 5.23
N GLU A 297 7.22 15.01 4.06
CA GLU A 297 6.98 16.33 3.46
C GLU A 297 5.54 16.45 2.94
N ARG A 298 5.09 15.47 2.15
CA ARG A 298 3.80 15.49 1.46
C ARG A 298 2.62 15.61 2.42
N PHE A 299 2.74 15.02 3.60
CA PHE A 299 1.68 14.95 4.61
C PHE A 299 2.04 15.66 5.92
N GLN A 300 3.09 16.49 5.91
CA GLN A 300 3.48 17.36 7.03
C GLN A 300 3.60 16.61 8.35
N MET A 301 4.22 15.43 8.30
CA MET A 301 4.29 14.51 9.43
C MET A 301 5.20 15.02 10.55
N ASN A 302 6.18 15.87 10.20
CA ASN A 302 7.18 16.41 11.13
C ASN A 302 7.92 15.32 11.91
N LEU A 303 8.20 14.18 11.27
CA LEU A 303 8.95 13.09 11.88
C LEU A 303 10.37 13.54 12.23
N THR A 304 10.78 13.25 13.45
CA THR A 304 12.18 13.34 13.87
C THR A 304 13.04 12.35 13.09
N HIS A 305 14.36 12.55 13.08
CA HIS A 305 15.29 11.62 12.45
C HIS A 305 15.12 10.18 12.98
N LYS A 306 14.92 10.02 14.30
CA LYS A 306 14.73 8.71 14.93
C LYS A 306 13.42 8.05 14.48
N GLU A 307 12.33 8.80 14.40
CA GLU A 307 11.04 8.27 13.95
C GLU A 307 11.08 7.83 12.49
N LYS A 308 11.78 8.59 11.62
CA LYS A 308 12.02 8.17 10.23
C LYS A 308 12.76 6.83 10.17
N GLN A 309 13.84 6.66 10.93
CA GLN A 309 14.59 5.40 11.00
C GLN A 309 13.73 4.24 11.51
N GLN A 310 12.88 4.48 12.50
CA GLN A 310 11.98 3.46 13.04
C GLN A 310 10.92 3.05 12.03
N LEU A 311 10.32 4.03 11.33
CA LEU A 311 9.37 3.75 10.27
C LEU A 311 10.03 2.98 9.11
N VAL A 312 11.24 3.35 8.70
CA VAL A 312 12.03 2.60 7.71
C VAL A 312 12.35 1.18 8.20
N ALA A 313 12.70 1.00 9.47
CA ALA A 313 12.95 -0.32 10.04
C ALA A 313 11.69 -1.20 9.97
N PHE A 314 10.52 -0.65 10.33
CA PHE A 314 9.25 -1.35 10.19
C PHE A 314 8.94 -1.73 8.74
N LEU A 315 9.06 -0.78 7.80
CA LEU A 315 8.82 -1.04 6.37
C LEU A 315 9.77 -2.08 5.77
N ASN A 316 11.03 -2.16 6.25
CA ASN A 316 11.98 -3.21 5.87
C ASN A 316 11.60 -4.60 6.43
N ALA A 317 10.76 -4.65 7.45
CA ALA A 317 10.32 -5.88 8.09
C ALA A 317 8.96 -6.38 7.56
N LEU A 318 8.38 -5.76 6.54
CA LEU A 318 7.09 -6.19 5.96
C LEU A 318 7.26 -7.12 4.77
#